data_AF-A0A3B6V9Z2-F1
#
_entry.id   AF-A0A3B6V9Z2-F1
#
_cell.length_a   1.000
_cell.length_b   1.000
_cell.length_c   1.000
_cell.angle_alpha   90.00
_cell.angle_beta   90.00
_cell.angle_gamma   90.00
#
_symmetry.space_group_name_H-M   'P 1'
#
loop_
_entity.id
_entity.type
_entity.pdbx_description
1 polymer ?
#
loop_
_entity_poly.entity_id
_entity_poly.type
_entity_poly.pdbx_seq_one_letter_code
_entity_poly.pdbx_strand_id
1 'polypeptide(L)'
;MKKSNNNNSLKYLELAKEKQELGEYKEALEYYKKSIEEDPENIESYFGLNLINSYIEMENELKNDDNDCKTNKHIELFNIFNDFLDKR
;
A
#
# COMPACT_ATOMS: atom_id res chain seq x y z
N MET A 1 -28.57 3.04 15.56
CA MET A 1 -27.30 2.55 14.99
C MET A 1 -27.40 2.66 13.48
N LYS A 2 -26.74 3.65 12.87
CA LYS A 2 -26.75 3.80 11.42
C LYS A 2 -26.07 2.58 10.83
N LYS A 3 -26.83 1.69 10.18
CA LYS A 3 -26.30 0.81 9.14
C LYS A 3 -25.86 1.72 8.00
N SER A 4 -24.69 2.35 8.14
CA SER A 4 -24.09 3.16 7.09
C SER A 4 -23.55 2.21 6.02
N ASN A 5 -23.54 2.68 4.77
CA ASN A 5 -23.31 1.88 3.57
C ASN A 5 -21.88 1.31 3.47
N ASN A 6 -21.56 0.27 4.23
CA ASN A 6 -20.27 -0.43 4.19
C ASN A 6 -19.95 -0.99 2.78
N ASN A 7 -20.95 -1.13 1.91
CA ASN A 7 -20.77 -1.59 0.53
C ASN A 7 -19.84 -0.68 -0.30
N ASN A 8 -19.87 0.64 -0.08
CA ASN A 8 -19.00 1.56 -0.84
C ASN A 8 -17.55 1.49 -0.35
N SER A 9 -17.36 1.44 0.97
CA SER A 9 -16.01 1.28 1.55
C SER A 9 -15.35 0.00 1.07
N LEU A 10 -16.08 -1.12 1.11
CA LEU A 10 -15.59 -2.42 0.61
C LEU A 10 -15.29 -2.39 -0.89
N LYS A 11 -16.15 -1.75 -1.70
CA LYS A 11 -15.89 -1.60 -3.14
C LYS A 11 -14.62 -0.80 -3.42
N TYR A 12 -14.40 0.30 -2.70
CA TYR A 12 -13.17 1.08 -2.83
C TYR A 12 -11.95 0.31 -2.34
N LEU A 13 -12.09 -0.49 -1.28
CA LEU A 13 -11.03 -1.39 -0.81
C LEU A 13 -10.66 -2.44 -1.87
N GLU A 14 -11.65 -3.07 -2.51
CA GLU A 14 -11.40 -4.03 -3.61
C GLU A 14 -10.69 -3.37 -4.79
N LEU A 15 -11.14 -2.19 -5.23
CA LEU A 15 -10.46 -1.43 -6.28
C LEU A 15 -9.04 -1.04 -5.89
N ALA A 16 -8.81 -0.65 -4.63
CA ALA A 16 -7.48 -0.31 -4.14
C ALA A 16 -6.53 -1.50 -4.22
N LYS A 17 -7.00 -2.70 -3.85
CA LYS A 17 -6.24 -3.95 -3.94
C LYS A 17 -5.93 -4.33 -5.39
N GLU A 18 -6.91 -4.23 -6.30
CA GLU A 18 -6.70 -4.49 -7.73
C GLU A 18 -5.60 -3.55 -8.29
N LYS A 19 -5.69 -2.26 -7.98
CA LYS A 19 -4.69 -1.27 -8.40
C LYS A 19 -3.33 -1.52 -7.79
N GLN A 20 -3.28 -1.96 -6.53
CA GLN A 20 -2.05 -2.36 -5.87
C GLN A 20 -1.40 -3.57 -6.54
N GLU A 21 -2.19 -4.59 -6.90
CA GLU A 21 -1.71 -5.79 -7.61
C GLU A 21 -1.17 -5.46 -9.01
N LEU A 22 -1.75 -4.46 -9.68
CA LEU A 22 -1.28 -3.94 -10.96
C LEU A 22 -0.04 -3.03 -10.86
N GLY A 23 0.45 -2.75 -9.64
CA GLY A 23 1.56 -1.81 -9.41
C GLY A 23 1.18 -0.33 -9.59
N GLU A 24 -0.11 -0.02 -9.73
CA GLU A 24 -0.64 1.33 -9.92
C GLU A 24 -0.80 2.04 -8.56
N TYR A 25 0.31 2.18 -7.82
CA TYR A 25 0.30 2.59 -6.41
C TYR A 25 -0.36 3.94 -6.12
N LYS A 26 -0.28 4.90 -7.04
CA LYS A 26 -0.95 6.20 -6.89
C LYS A 26 -2.47 6.04 -6.85
N GLU A 27 -3.01 5.24 -7.75
CA GLU A 27 -4.46 4.98 -7.84
C GLU A 27 -4.93 4.13 -6.65
N ALA A 28 -4.13 3.13 -6.26
CA ALA A 28 -4.39 2.34 -5.06
C ALA A 28 -4.52 3.22 -3.81
N LEU A 29 -3.60 4.17 -3.61
CA LEU A 29 -3.67 5.12 -2.48
C LEU A 29 -4.93 6.00 -2.51
N GLU A 30 -5.38 6.43 -3.69
CA GLU A 30 -6.63 7.19 -3.80
C GLU A 30 -7.86 6.36 -3.40
N TYR A 31 -7.93 5.10 -3.84
CA TYR A 31 -9.04 4.23 -3.50
C TYR A 31 -9.04 3.82 -2.02
N TYR A 32 -7.87 3.59 -1.41
CA TYR A 32 -7.78 3.38 0.03
C TYR A 32 -8.30 4.58 0.83
N LYS A 33 -7.96 5.81 0.40
CA LYS A 33 -8.49 7.03 1.03
C LYS A 33 -10.01 7.12 0.92
N LYS A 34 -10.58 6.87 -0.27
CA LYS A 34 -12.04 6.84 -0.47
C LYS A 34 -12.71 5.78 0.40
N SER A 35 -12.09 4.61 0.57
CA SER A 35 -12.60 3.56 1.45
C SER A 35 -12.66 4.02 2.91
N ILE A 36 -11.63 4.73 3.38
CA ILE A 36 -11.55 5.33 4.73
C ILE A 36 -12.58 6.46 4.91
N GLU A 37 -12.82 7.28 3.88
CA GLU A 37 -13.83 8.34 3.92
C GLU A 37 -15.25 7.77 4.08
N GLU A 38 -15.54 6.64 3.43
CA GLU A 38 -16.83 5.95 3.53
C GLU A 38 -16.99 5.15 4.83
N ASP A 39 -15.92 4.51 5.30
CA ASP A 39 -15.86 3.80 6.58
C ASP A 39 -14.53 4.07 7.30
N PRO A 40 -14.51 5.05 8.23
CA PRO A 40 -13.34 5.35 9.03
C PRO A 40 -12.92 4.23 9.99
N GLU A 41 -13.74 3.19 10.19
CA GLU A 41 -13.40 2.01 11.00
C GLU A 41 -12.80 0.88 10.15
N ASN A 42 -12.67 1.05 8.83
CA ASN A 42 -12.07 0.06 7.95
C ASN A 42 -10.54 0.00 8.10
N ILE A 43 -10.10 -0.80 9.09
CA ILE A 43 -8.69 -1.03 9.43
C ILE A 43 -7.89 -1.54 8.22
N GLU A 44 -8.51 -2.35 7.36
CA GLU A 44 -7.83 -2.93 6.21
C GLU A 44 -7.40 -1.86 5.19
N SER A 45 -8.22 -0.83 5.00
CA SER A 45 -7.88 0.29 4.12
C SER A 45 -6.73 1.14 4.67
N TYR A 46 -6.66 1.34 5.98
CA TYR A 46 -5.49 1.96 6.61
C TYR A 46 -4.24 1.11 6.46
N PHE A 47 -4.36 -0.21 6.62
CA PHE A 47 -3.23 -1.12 6.47
C PHE A 47 -2.67 -1.06 5.05
N GLY A 48 -3.52 -1.16 4.02
CA GLY A 48 -3.12 -1.07 2.62
C GLY A 48 -2.47 0.28 2.27
N LEU A 49 -3.05 1.39 2.75
CA LEU A 49 -2.48 2.73 2.55
C LEU A 49 -1.08 2.87 3.17
N ASN A 50 -0.90 2.44 4.42
CA ASN A 50 0.38 2.51 5.09
C ASN A 50 1.43 1.62 4.43
N LEU A 51 1.06 0.40 4.03
CA LEU A 51 1.96 -0.52 3.33
C LEU A 51 2.52 0.12 2.05
N ILE A 52 1.68 0.75 1.23
CA ILE A 52 2.11 1.41 0.00
C ILE A 52 2.97 2.64 0.30
N ASN A 53 2.63 3.45 1.30
CA ASN A 53 3.47 4.59 1.68
C ASN A 53 4.86 4.15 2.15
N SER A 54 4.94 3.09 2.98
CA SER A 54 6.23 2.50 3.38
C SER A 54 7.03 2.00 2.18
N TYR A 55 6.36 1.36 1.20
CA TYR A 55 7.01 0.91 -0.04
C TYR A 55 7.67 2.08 -0.79
N ILE A 56 6.92 3.17 -0.99
CA ILE A 56 7.39 4.36 -1.70
C ILE A 56 8.52 5.06 -0.93
N GLU A 57 8.41 5.14 0.40
CA GLU A 57 9.47 5.71 1.25
C GLU A 57 10.77 4.92 1.12
N MET A 58 10.70 3.59 1.20
CA MET A 58 11.87 2.70 0.99
C MET A 58 12.48 2.86 -0.41
N GLU A 59 11.65 2.96 -1.45
CA GLU A 59 12.13 3.17 -2.83
C GLU A 59 12.85 4.52 -2.98
N ASN A 60 12.35 5.57 -2.31
CA ASN A 60 12.99 6.88 -2.32
C ASN A 60 14.32 6.89 -1.55
N GLU A 61 14.39 6.21 -0.39
CA GLU A 61 15.65 6.05 0.34
C GLU A 61 16.71 5.36 -0.52
N LEU A 62 16.36 4.25 -1.18
CA LEU A 62 17.26 3.50 -2.07
C LEU A 62 17.82 4.34 -3.22
N LYS A 63 17.03 5.27 -3.77
CA LYS A 63 17.45 6.16 -4.86
C LYS A 63 18.35 7.31 -4.39
N ASN A 64 18.28 7.66 -3.11
CA ASN A 64 19.06 8.74 -2.52
C ASN A 64 20.40 8.26 -1.92
N ASP A 65 20.58 6.95 -1.76
CA ASP A 65 21.74 6.36 -1.08
C ASP A 65 22.88 6.07 -2.07
N ASP A 66 23.57 7.13 -2.48
CA ASP A 66 24.82 7.04 -3.26
C ASP A 66 26.04 6.62 -2.41
N ASN A 67 25.94 6.49 -1.08
CA ASN A 67 27.10 6.15 -0.26
C ASN A 67 26.79 5.38 1.04
N ASP A 68 27.35 4.17 1.06
CA ASP A 68 27.67 3.34 2.23
C ASP A 68 26.56 2.44 2.77
N CYS A 69 26.49 1.26 2.14
CA CYS A 69 25.80 0.03 2.51
C CYS A 69 25.73 -0.19 4.03
N LYS A 70 24.74 0.42 4.68
CA LYS A 70 24.04 -0.23 5.78
C LYS A 70 22.82 -0.87 5.15
N THR A 71 22.94 -2.15 4.80
CA THR A 71 21.79 -2.97 4.42
C THR A 71 20.78 -2.91 5.56
N ASN A 72 19.85 -1.96 5.43
CA ASN A 72 18.76 -1.83 6.36
C ASN A 72 17.93 -3.10 6.21
N LYS A 73 17.53 -3.74 7.31
CA LYS A 73 16.66 -4.92 7.27
C LYS A 73 15.37 -4.64 6.46
N HIS A 74 14.98 -3.37 6.39
CA HIS A 74 13.90 -2.90 5.53
C HIS A 74 14.18 -3.07 4.02
N ILE A 75 15.41 -2.80 3.57
CA ILE A 75 15.84 -3.01 2.17
C ILE A 75 15.92 -4.50 1.82
N GLU A 76 16.44 -5.33 2.74
CA GLU A 76 16.44 -6.79 2.55
C GLU A 76 15.02 -7.35 2.43
N LEU A 77 14.11 -6.92 3.31
CA LEU A 77 12.71 -7.34 3.26
C LEU A 77 12.01 -6.87 1.97
N PHE A 78 12.26 -5.64 1.53
CA PHE A 78 11.72 -5.09 0.29
C PHE A 78 12.20 -5.89 -0.94
N ASN A 79 13.49 -6.21 -1.02
CA ASN A 79 14.05 -6.99 -2.13
C ASN A 79 13.50 -8.42 -2.16
N ILE A 80 13.39 -9.08 -0.99
CA ILE A 80 12.78 -10.41 -0.88
C ILE A 80 11.31 -10.37 -1.30
N PHE A 81 10.58 -9.33 -0.89
CA PHE A 81 9.18 -9.15 -1.25
C PHE A 81 9.00 -8.93 -2.75
N ASN A 82 9.81 -8.08 -3.38
CA ASN A 82 9.76 -7.87 -4.83
C ASN A 82 10.12 -9.14 -5.61
N ASP A 83 11.17 -9.87 -5.21
CA ASP A 83 11.55 -11.15 -5.85
C ASP A 83 10.43 -12.22 -5.70
N PHE A 84 9.66 -12.16 -4.61
CA PHE A 84 8.47 -13.00 -4.45
C PHE A 84 7.31 -12.59 -5.38
N LEU A 85 7.12 -11.29 -5.61
CA LEU A 85 6.07 -10.79 -6.51
C LEU A 85 6.40 -11.02 -7.99
N ASP A 86 7.65 -10.82 -8.40
CA ASP A 86 8.11 -10.98 -9.80
C ASP A 86 8.14 -12.43 -10.27
N LYS A 87 8.13 -13.40 -9.35
CA LYS A 87 8.15 -14.84 -9.66
C LYS A 87 6.76 -15.46 -9.91
N ARG A 88 5.73 -14.65 -10.17
CA ARG A 88 4.39 -15.13 -10.56
C ARG A 88 4.05 -14.85 -12.02
#